data_AF-A0A967Z8E3-F1
#
_entry.id   AF-A0A967Z8E3-F1
#
_cell.length_a   1.000
_cell.length_b   1.000
_cell.length_c   1.000
_cell.angle_alpha   90.00
_cell.angle_beta   90.00
_cell.angle_gamma   90.00
#
_symmetry.space_group_name_H-M   'P 1'
#
loop_
_entity.id
_entity.type
_entity.pdbx_description
1 polymer ?
#
loop_
_entity_poly.entity_id
_entity_poly.type
_entity_poly.pdbx_seq_one_letter_code
_entity_poly.pdbx_strand_id
1 'polypeptide(L)'
;MASAGDTGRAFREFALGFHPLLAVPAENAWIPYYGYGAGVVRLSLGDNSELGGNVGGGYVRWNFFTDTTVTVDGEIWVDNGRLVR
;
A
#
# COMPACT_ATOMS: atom_id res chain seq x y z
N MET A 1 -4.41 -1.97 17.98
CA MET A 1 -3.49 -3.13 18.00
C MET A 1 -3.99 -4.23 18.94
N ALA A 2 -4.37 -3.93 20.19
CA ALA A 2 -4.78 -4.96 21.15
C ALA A 2 -5.97 -5.83 20.71
N SER A 3 -6.94 -5.28 19.96
CA SER A 3 -8.10 -6.02 19.44
C SER A 3 -7.82 -6.89 18.20
N ALA A 4 -6.65 -6.76 17.58
CA ALA A 4 -6.33 -7.43 16.31
C ALA A 4 -5.61 -8.78 16.49
N GLY A 5 -5.20 -9.11 17.72
CA GLY A 5 -4.43 -10.32 18.02
C GLY A 5 -3.14 -10.44 17.20
N ASP A 6 -2.68 -11.67 17.00
CA ASP A 6 -1.49 -11.96 16.20
C ASP A 6 -1.72 -11.69 14.70
N THR A 7 -2.95 -11.88 14.22
CA THR A 7 -3.36 -11.55 12.84
C THR A 7 -3.03 -10.10 12.49
N GLY A 8 -3.26 -9.16 13.40
CA GLY A 8 -3.00 -7.73 13.16
C GLY A 8 -1.52 -7.35 12.98
N ARG A 9 -0.60 -8.28 13.17
CA ARG A 9 0.85 -8.10 12.97
C ARG A 9 1.36 -8.82 11.73
N ALA A 10 0.54 -9.65 11.10
CA ALA A 10 0.94 -10.41 9.92
C ALA A 10 0.87 -9.54 8.67
N PHE A 11 1.88 -9.69 7.80
CA PHE A 11 1.87 -9.06 6.49
C PHE A 11 0.80 -9.71 5.61
N ARG A 12 -0.03 -8.86 4.98
CA ARG A 12 -1.07 -9.28 4.04
C ARG A 12 -0.65 -9.02 2.61
N GLU A 13 -0.45 -7.76 2.25
CA GLU A 13 -0.35 -7.34 0.85
C GLU A 13 0.52 -6.10 0.70
N PHE A 14 1.25 -6.05 -0.42
CA PHE A 14 1.79 -4.84 -1.01
C PHE A 14 0.99 -4.53 -2.29
N ALA A 15 0.42 -3.33 -2.39
CA ALA A 15 -0.23 -2.83 -3.59
C ALA A 15 0.37 -1.49 -3.99
N LEU A 16 0.50 -1.27 -5.30
CA LEU A 16 1.00 -0.03 -5.90
C LEU A 16 -0.08 0.54 -6.84
N GLY A 17 -0.44 1.81 -6.65
CA GLY A 17 -1.37 2.51 -7.53
C GLY A 17 -0.71 3.00 -8.82
N PHE A 18 -1.43 2.86 -9.93
CA PHE A 18 -0.95 3.24 -11.28
C PHE A 18 -1.85 4.25 -12.00
N HIS A 19 -2.98 4.68 -11.40
CA HIS A 19 -3.92 5.54 -12.13
C HIS A 19 -3.42 7.00 -12.16
N PRO A 20 -2.99 7.54 -13.32
CA PRO A 20 -2.26 8.82 -13.38
C PRO A 20 -3.13 10.02 -13.01
N LEU A 21 -4.46 9.93 -13.22
CA LEU A 21 -5.41 10.99 -12.81
C LEU A 21 -5.59 11.07 -11.28
N LEU A 22 -5.06 10.10 -10.54
CA LEU A 22 -5.07 10.06 -9.09
C LEU A 22 -3.66 10.25 -8.51
N ALA A 23 -2.77 10.97 -9.21
CA ALA A 23 -1.50 11.37 -8.61
C ALA A 23 -1.74 12.28 -7.40
N VAL A 24 -0.94 12.12 -6.34
CA VAL A 24 -0.95 13.05 -5.20
C VAL A 24 -0.42 14.41 -5.67
N PRO A 25 -1.18 15.51 -5.53
CA PRO A 25 -0.71 16.81 -5.98
C PRO A 25 0.50 17.29 -5.16
N ALA A 26 1.44 17.96 -5.82
CA ALA A 26 2.60 18.54 -5.17
C ALA A 26 2.24 19.71 -4.23
N GLU A 27 1.23 20.51 -4.61
CA GLU A 27 0.70 21.60 -3.81
C GLU A 27 -0.55 21.14 -3.05
N ASN A 28 -0.61 21.42 -1.74
CA ASN A 28 -1.73 21.01 -0.87
C ASN A 28 -2.03 19.51 -0.97
N ALA A 29 -1.02 18.68 -0.71
CA ALA A 29 -1.07 17.24 -0.89
C ALA A 29 -2.28 16.60 -0.20
N TRP A 30 -3.02 15.79 -0.94
CA TRP A 30 -4.11 14.96 -0.46
C TRP A 30 -4.11 13.63 -1.21
N ILE A 31 -4.64 12.59 -0.57
CA ILE A 31 -4.69 11.25 -1.13
C ILE A 31 -6.01 11.07 -1.88
N PRO A 32 -5.99 10.96 -3.20
CA PRO A 32 -7.20 10.62 -3.95
C PRO A 32 -7.64 9.19 -3.68
N TYR A 33 -8.96 9.03 -3.53
CA TYR A 33 -9.68 7.75 -3.47
C TYR A 33 -8.97 6.67 -2.63
N TYR A 34 -9.22 6.63 -1.31
CA TYR A 34 -8.76 5.58 -0.39
C TYR A 34 -7.31 5.09 -0.60
N GLY A 35 -6.37 5.93 -1.03
CA GLY A 35 -4.97 5.55 -1.18
C GLY A 35 -4.58 4.75 -2.41
N TYR A 36 -5.35 4.84 -3.50
CA TYR A 36 -5.06 4.13 -4.76
C TYR A 36 -4.47 5.04 -5.86
N GLY A 37 -3.80 6.12 -5.47
CA GLY A 37 -3.20 7.08 -6.39
C GLY A 37 -1.94 6.58 -7.11
N ALA A 38 -1.59 7.17 -8.25
CA ALA A 38 -0.34 6.86 -8.93
C ALA A 38 0.86 7.09 -7.99
N GLY A 39 1.67 6.05 -7.80
CA GLY A 39 2.84 6.09 -6.91
C GLY A 39 2.53 5.92 -5.42
N VAL A 40 1.25 5.79 -5.03
CA VAL A 40 0.88 5.49 -3.64
C VAL A 40 1.05 4.01 -3.37
N VAL A 41 1.77 3.68 -2.31
CA VAL A 41 1.96 2.32 -1.81
C VAL A 41 0.95 2.04 -0.70
N ARG A 42 0.27 0.90 -0.79
CA ARG A 42 -0.53 0.35 0.30
C ARG A 42 0.14 -0.90 0.85
N LEU A 43 0.54 -0.84 2.12
CA LEU A 43 0.98 -2.02 2.87
C LEU A 43 -0.10 -2.41 3.87
N SER A 44 -0.66 -3.59 3.66
CA SER A 44 -1.77 -4.10 4.45
C SER A 44 -1.29 -5.14 5.47
N LEU A 45 -1.87 -5.10 6.67
CA LEU A 45 -1.70 -6.14 7.69
C LEU A 45 -3.01 -6.90 7.89
N GLY A 46 -2.92 -8.15 8.31
CA GLY A 46 -4.08 -8.96 8.70
C GLY A 46 -4.21 -10.28 7.97
N ASP A 47 -5.46 -10.68 7.77
CA ASP A 47 -5.86 -11.88 7.03
C ASP A 47 -5.21 -11.89 5.65
N ASN A 48 -4.52 -12.95 5.27
CA ASN A 48 -3.86 -13.09 3.96
C ASN A 48 -4.34 -14.35 3.19
N SER A 49 -5.49 -14.89 3.57
CA SER A 49 -6.08 -16.09 2.98
C SER A 49 -6.45 -15.95 1.50
N GLU A 50 -6.82 -14.74 1.05
CA GLU A 50 -7.08 -14.43 -0.36
C GLU A 50 -5.86 -14.65 -1.27
N LEU A 51 -4.65 -14.54 -0.70
CA LEU A 51 -3.38 -14.77 -1.39
C LEU A 51 -2.82 -16.18 -1.10
N GLY A 52 -3.63 -17.07 -0.52
CA GLY A 52 -3.23 -18.42 -0.14
C GLY A 52 -2.37 -18.49 1.12
N GLY A 53 -2.30 -17.42 1.92
CA GLY A 53 -1.59 -17.42 3.19
C GLY A 53 -2.37 -18.12 4.31
N ASN A 54 -1.66 -18.49 5.38
CA ASN A 54 -2.22 -19.24 6.51
C ASN A 54 -2.79 -18.34 7.63
N VAL A 55 -2.79 -17.02 7.45
CA VAL A 55 -3.34 -16.08 8.45
C VAL A 55 -4.77 -15.73 8.05
N GLY A 56 -5.74 -16.14 8.87
CA GLY A 56 -7.15 -15.86 8.68
C GLY A 56 -7.75 -14.93 9.75
N GLY A 57 -9.08 -14.83 9.76
CA GLY A 57 -9.84 -14.15 10.81
C GLY A 57 -10.40 -12.78 10.41
N GLY A 58 -10.32 -12.41 9.13
CA GLY A 58 -11.00 -11.26 8.54
C GLY A 58 -10.50 -9.87 8.96
N TYR A 59 -9.56 -9.78 9.92
CA TYR A 59 -8.95 -8.51 10.28
C TYR A 59 -8.15 -7.96 9.10
N VAL A 60 -8.36 -6.68 8.77
CA VAL A 60 -7.61 -5.98 7.73
C VAL A 60 -7.27 -4.58 8.21
N ARG A 61 -6.02 -4.17 8.03
CA ARG A 61 -5.57 -2.80 8.21
C ARG A 61 -4.79 -2.33 7.00
N TRP A 62 -5.24 -1.24 6.40
CA TRP A 62 -4.53 -0.55 5.32
C TRP A 62 -3.66 0.57 5.88
N ASN A 63 -2.40 0.61 5.46
CA ASN A 63 -1.51 1.73 5.68
C ASN A 63 -1.09 2.26 4.31
N PHE A 64 -1.21 3.58 4.13
CA PHE A 64 -0.94 4.26 2.86
C PHE A 64 0.31 5.12 2.99
N PHE A 65 1.19 5.00 2.02
CA PHE A 65 2.46 5.71 1.96
C PHE A 65 2.53 6.48 0.65
N THR A 66 2.62 7.79 0.75
CA THR A 66 2.56 8.72 -0.39
C THR A 66 3.93 9.20 -0.85
N ASP A 67 4.98 8.86 -0.09
CA ASP A 67 6.35 9.36 -0.21
C ASP A 67 7.36 8.20 -0.24
N THR A 68 6.99 7.09 -0.88
CA THR A 68 7.80 5.86 -0.92
C THR A 68 8.62 5.73 -2.19
N THR A 69 9.79 5.11 -2.08
CA THR A 69 10.55 4.59 -3.23
C THR A 69 10.34 3.08 -3.34
N VAL A 70 9.99 2.61 -4.54
CA VAL A 70 9.77 1.18 -4.84
C VAL A 70 10.77 0.74 -5.89
N THR A 71 11.55 -0.29 -5.56
CA THR A 71 12.53 -0.91 -6.45
C THR A 71 12.12 -2.36 -6.72
N VAL A 72 12.04 -2.74 -7.99
CA VAL A 72 11.74 -4.11 -8.45
C VAL A 72 12.88 -4.55 -9.37
N ASP A 73 13.56 -5.64 -9.01
CA ASP A 73 14.70 -6.17 -9.76
C ASP A 73 15.80 -5.13 -10.06
N GLY A 74 16.10 -4.27 -9.07
CA GLY A 74 17.08 -3.19 -9.21
C GLY A 74 16.58 -1.95 -9.97
N GLU A 75 15.40 -2.00 -10.59
CA GLU A 75 14.79 -0.85 -11.26
C GLU A 75 13.86 -0.07 -10.34
N ILE A 76 13.97 1.27 -10.36
CA ILE A 76 13.07 2.15 -9.62
C ILE A 76 11.76 2.31 -10.40
N TRP A 77 10.64 1.96 -9.77
CA TRP A 77 9.28 2.10 -10.31
C TRP A 77 8.55 3.30 -9.71
N VAL A 78 8.82 3.59 -8.44
CA VAL A 78 8.35 4.80 -7.75
C VAL A 78 9.56 5.47 -7.10
N ASP A 79 9.69 6.78 -7.28
CA ASP A 79 10.73 7.61 -6.70
C ASP A 79 10.08 8.69 -5.83
N ASN A 80 10.23 8.60 -4.51
CA ASN A 80 9.66 9.55 -3.55
C ASN A 80 8.16 9.83 -3.79
N GLY A 81 7.37 8.78 -4.00
CA GLY A 81 5.92 8.88 -4.27
C GLY A 81 5.54 9.16 -5.72
N ARG A 82 6.50 9.42 -6.61
CA ARG A 82 6.26 9.65 -8.03
C ARG A 82 6.41 8.34 -8.81
N LEU A 83 5.37 7.91 -9.50
CA LEU A 83 5.47 6.79 -10.46
C LEU A 83 6.38 7.20 -11.65
N VAL A 84 7.38 6.37 -11.97
CA VAL A 84 8.41 6.69 -12.98
C VAL A 84 8.50 5.65 -14.11
N ARG A 85 7.66 4.62 -14.07
CA ARG A 85 7.54 3.55 -15.05
C ARG A 85 6.09 3.39 -15.50
#